data_AF-A0A7X8C5L7-F1
#
_entry.id   AF-A0A7X8C5L7-F1
#
_cell.length_a   1.000
_cell.length_b   1.000
_cell.length_c   1.000
_cell.angle_alpha   90.00
_cell.angle_beta   90.00
_cell.angle_gamma   90.00
#
_symmetry.space_group_name_H-M   'P 1'
#
loop_
_entity.id
_entity.type
_entity.pdbx_description
1 polymer ?
#
loop_
_entity_poly.entity_id
_entity_poly.type
_entity_poly.pdbx_seq_one_letter_code
_entity_poly.pdbx_strand_id
1 'polypeptide(L)' 'RFLESMAQKYKNITLIDWYDEAKAHEDWFEEDETHLKDNGQVGYVAFIAQNVLK' A
#
# COMPACT_ATOMS: atom_id res chain seq x y z
N ARG A 1 -11.83 -6.35 -1.74
CA ARG A 1 -12.29 -6.68 -3.11
C ARG A 1 -13.03 -5.55 -3.83
N PHE A 2 -13.75 -4.65 -3.16
CA PHE A 2 -14.43 -3.52 -3.85
C PHE A 2 -13.47 -2.60 -4.63
N LEU A 3 -12.34 -2.20 -4.05
CA LEU A 3 -11.36 -1.33 -4.73
C LEU A 3 -10.74 -2.01 -5.96
N GLU A 4 -10.49 -3.32 -5.88
CA GLU A 4 -10.01 -4.14 -6.99
C GLU A 4 -11.02 -4.14 -8.16
N SER A 5 -12.32 -4.29 -7.87
CA SER A 5 -13.34 -4.25 -8.92
C SER A 5 -13.49 -2.85 -9.54
N MET A 6 -13.25 -1.78 -8.79
CA MET A 6 -13.23 -0.42 -9.34
C MET A 6 -12.05 -0.18 -10.28
N ALA A 7 -10.85 -0.68 -9.93
CA ALA A 7 -9.68 -0.60 -10.80
C ALA A 7 -9.86 -1.42 -12.09
N GLN A 8 -10.54 -2.56 -12.04
CA GLN A 8 -10.90 -3.33 -13.23
C GLN A 8 -11.94 -2.61 -14.11
N LYS A 9 -12.90 -1.93 -13.49
CA LYS A 9 -13.99 -1.23 -14.19
C LYS A 9 -13.52 0.05 -14.88
N TYR A 10 -12.66 0.82 -14.24
CA TYR A 10 -12.24 2.15 -14.71
C TYR A 10 -10.78 2.16 -15.13
N LYS A 11 -10.51 2.30 -16.43
CA LYS A 11 -9.16 2.25 -17.01
C LYS A 11 -8.18 3.31 -16.50
N ASN A 12 -8.69 4.37 -15.88
CA ASN A 12 -7.90 5.46 -15.30
C ASN A 12 -7.67 5.29 -13.79
N ILE A 13 -8.05 4.16 -13.20
CA ILE A 13 -7.78 3.83 -11.81
C ILE A 13 -6.73 2.72 -11.77
N THR A 14 -5.66 2.97 -11.02
CA THR A 14 -4.67 1.96 -10.66
C THR A 14 -4.83 1.65 -9.18
N LEU A 15 -5.12 0.40 -8.84
CA LEU A 15 -5.10 -0.06 -7.45
C LEU A 15 -3.65 -0.29 -7.02
N ILE A 16 -3.22 0.41 -5.96
CA ILE A 16 -1.99 0.12 -5.22
C ILE A 16 -2.43 -0.63 -3.95
N ASP A 17 -2.19 -1.94 -3.92
CA ASP A 17 -2.73 -2.81 -2.86
C ASP A 17 -1.86 -2.79 -1.59
N TRP A 18 -1.96 -1.69 -0.86
CA TRP A 18 -1.26 -1.53 0.42
C TRP A 18 -1.68 -2.57 1.46
N TYR A 19 -2.95 -3.00 1.43
CA TYR A 19 -3.48 -3.90 2.45
C TYR A 19 -2.82 -5.28 2.40
N ASP A 20 -2.62 -5.84 1.21
CA ASP A 20 -1.94 -7.12 1.07
C ASP A 20 -0.42 -6.98 1.21
N GLU A 21 0.19 -5.89 0.70
CA GLU A 21 1.63 -5.64 0.86
C GLU A 21 2.02 -5.53 2.34
N ALA A 22 1.29 -4.73 3.13
CA ALA A 22 1.70 -4.40 4.48
C ALA A 22 1.67 -5.59 5.46
N LYS A 23 0.94 -6.67 5.14
CA LYS A 23 0.94 -7.92 5.91
C LYS A 23 2.31 -8.58 5.98
N ALA A 24 3.19 -8.31 5.02
CA ALA A 24 4.55 -8.85 5.03
C ALA A 24 5.50 -8.05 5.94
N HIS A 25 5.05 -6.93 6.52
CA HIS A 25 5.88 -5.93 7.19
C HIS A 25 5.28 -5.50 8.53
N GLU A 26 4.97 -6.46 9.42
CA GLU A 26 4.46 -6.15 10.78
C GLU A 26 5.41 -5.21 11.56
N ASP A 27 6.72 -5.29 11.30
CA ASP A 27 7.74 -4.46 11.95
C ASP A 27 7.70 -2.98 11.54
N TRP A 28 6.94 -2.63 10.50
CA TRP A 28 6.75 -1.26 10.03
C TRP A 28 5.72 -0.48 10.85
N PHE A 29 4.87 -1.17 11.60
CA PHE A 29 3.75 -0.56 12.31
C PHE A 29 4.08 -0.24 13.77
N GLU A 30 3.46 0.83 14.28
CA GLU A 30 3.34 1.11 15.71
C GLU A 30 2.40 0.08 16.38
N GLU A 31 2.33 0.09 17.71
CA GLU A 31 1.51 -0.86 18.50
C GLU A 31 0.01 -0.80 18.18
N ASP A 32 -0.47 0.29 17.58
CA ASP A 32 -1.87 0.44 17.18
C ASP A 32 -2.21 -0.17 15.80
N GLU A 33 -1.24 -0.85 15.18
CA GLU A 33 -1.34 -1.53 13.89
C GLU A 33 -1.83 -0.64 12.74
N THR A 34 -1.77 0.68 12.91
CA THR A 34 -2.29 1.68 11.97
C THR A 34 -1.21 2.67 11.57
N HIS A 35 -0.52 3.27 12.55
CA HIS A 35 0.54 4.23 12.28
C HIS A 35 1.84 3.52 11.92
N LEU A 36 2.63 4.15 11.04
CA LEU A 36 3.91 3.62 10.59
C LEU A 36 5.06 4.27 11.34
N LYS A 37 6.00 3.43 11.78
CA LYS A 37 7.34 3.82 12.21
C LYS A 37 8.14 4.41 11.05
N ASP A 38 9.29 5.01 11.35
CA ASP A 38 10.15 5.64 10.33
C ASP A 38 10.53 4.69 9.17
N ASN A 39 10.88 3.43 9.46
CA ASN A 39 11.15 2.41 8.45
C ASN A 39 9.89 2.10 7.61
N GLY A 40 8.73 2.02 8.26
CA GLY A 40 7.44 1.82 7.60
C GLY A 40 7.06 2.94 6.67
N GLN A 41 7.29 4.19 7.06
CA GLN A 41 7.05 5.36 6.21
C GLN A 41 7.91 5.32 4.94
N VAL A 42 9.19 4.98 5.07
CA VAL A 42 10.10 4.81 3.92
C VAL A 42 9.60 3.70 2.99
N GLY A 43 9.22 2.54 3.56
CA GLY A 43 8.69 1.40 2.82
C GLY A 43 7.39 1.73 2.08
N TYR A 44 6.45 2.40 2.75
CA TYR A 44 5.19 2.85 2.17
C TYR A 44 5.40 3.78 0.97
N VAL A 45 6.24 4.80 1.11
CA VAL A 45 6.56 5.74 0.02
C VAL A 45 7.24 5.02 -1.14
N ALA A 46 8.20 4.13 -0.86
CA ALA A 46 8.87 3.35 -1.89
C ALA A 46 7.89 2.44 -2.65
N PHE A 47 6.98 1.77 -1.96
CA PHE A 47 5.97 0.91 -2.57
C PHE A 47 5.02 1.69 -3.50
N ILE A 48 4.56 2.88 -3.07
CA ILE A 48 3.76 3.75 -3.93
C ILE A 48 4.57 4.18 -5.16
N ALA A 49 5.79 4.68 -4.96
CA ALA A 49 6.66 5.16 -6.03
C ALA A 49 6.90 4.06 -7.08
N GLN A 50 7.20 2.84 -6.63
CA GLN A 50 7.38 1.67 -7.49
C GLN A 50 6.14 1.32 -8.30
N ASN A 51 4.93 1.59 -7.81
CA ASN A 51 3.68 1.32 -8.53
C ASN A 51 3.27 2.46 -9.46
N VAL A 52 3.66 3.71 -9.17
CA VAL A 52 3.36 4.88 -10.00
C VAL A 52 4.36 5.07 -11.14
N LEU A 53 5.64 4.79 -10.90
CA LEU A 53 6.73 5.03 -11.86
C LEU A 53 7.00 3.86 -12.83
N LYS A 54 6.09 2.87 -12.90
CA LYS A 54 6.20 1.73 -13.81
C LYS A 54 6.16 2.12 -15.28
#